data_AF-A0A7I8EPI9-F1
#
_entry.id   AF-A0A7I8EPI9-F1
#
_cell.length_a   1.000
_cell.length_b   1.000
_cell.length_c   1.000
_cell.angle_alpha   90.00
_cell.angle_beta   90.00
_cell.angle_gamma   90.00
#
_symmetry.space_group_name_H-M   'P 1'
#
loop_
_entity.id
_entity.type
_entity.pdbx_description
1 polymer ?
#
loop_
_entity_poly.entity_id
_entity_poly.type
_entity_poly.pdbx_seq_one_letter_code
_entity_poly.pdbx_strand_id
1 'polypeptide(L)'
;MTTDRSIEEPCEVTSLKHGFEAERRGRPLRLGSALFARLQAMGLPVECGSGGLTKYNRTTRDLPKTHWCDAANVGKSTPPVLSVQGVVPLLIKATGHGRRKMCVTDAYGFPKQHKERKGSFLGYRTGDVVKAITPKGTFQGRIAIRHRPSFRLGKRDIHPKYMHRLHRADGYEYKQERSA
;
A
#
# COMPACT_ATOMS: atom_id res chain seq x y z
N MET A 1 32.69 2.06 67.27
CA MET A 1 32.71 1.13 66.12
C MET A 1 31.61 1.54 65.19
N THR A 2 31.97 2.39 64.25
CA THR A 2 31.13 2.98 63.19
C THR A 2 31.07 2.02 62.01
N THR A 3 29.89 1.70 61.54
CA THR A 3 29.70 1.14 60.19
C THR A 3 28.68 1.98 59.46
N ASP A 4 29.19 2.81 58.56
CA ASP A 4 28.49 3.50 57.49
C ASP A 4 27.55 2.56 56.73
N ARG A 5 26.32 3.01 56.50
CA ARG A 5 25.50 2.54 55.39
C ARG A 5 25.31 3.70 54.44
N SER A 6 26.25 3.83 53.53
CA SER A 6 26.20 4.71 52.38
C SER A 6 25.00 4.38 51.51
N ILE A 7 24.32 5.47 51.13
CA ILE A 7 23.27 5.58 50.13
C ILE A 7 23.86 5.20 48.76
N GLU A 8 23.20 4.32 48.01
CA GLU A 8 23.41 4.23 46.56
C GLU A 8 22.07 4.44 45.85
N GLU A 9 21.97 5.63 45.25
CA GLU A 9 21.01 6.01 44.22
C GLU A 9 21.48 5.51 42.83
N PRO A 10 20.65 5.59 41.77
CA PRO A 10 20.44 4.52 40.81
C PRO A 10 21.51 4.44 39.71
N CYS A 11 21.82 3.21 39.28
CA CYS A 11 22.59 2.98 38.06
C CYS A 11 21.70 3.25 36.83
N GLU A 12 21.95 4.39 36.21
CA GLU A 12 21.32 4.86 35.00
C GLU A 12 22.06 4.31 33.74
N VAL A 13 21.26 3.84 32.79
CA VAL A 13 21.48 3.74 31.33
C VAL A 13 22.55 2.76 30.80
N THR A 14 22.14 1.77 29.99
CA THR A 14 22.35 1.74 28.51
C THR A 14 22.18 0.33 27.91
N SER A 15 21.53 0.29 26.74
CA SER A 15 21.34 -0.86 25.84
C SER A 15 20.21 -1.85 26.19
N LEU A 16 18.98 -1.45 25.87
CA LEU A 16 17.98 -2.40 25.39
C LEU A 16 18.51 -3.04 24.09
N LYS A 17 19.18 -4.20 24.20
CA LYS A 17 19.40 -5.07 23.05
C LYS A 17 18.04 -5.53 22.51
N HIS A 18 17.51 -4.79 21.55
CA HIS A 18 16.40 -5.20 20.71
C HIS A 18 16.90 -6.28 19.75
N GLY A 19 17.02 -7.50 20.26
CA GLY A 19 17.28 -8.71 19.51
C GLY A 19 16.52 -9.84 20.17
N PHE A 20 15.51 -10.37 19.47
CA PHE A 20 14.76 -11.54 19.91
C PHE A 20 15.66 -12.78 19.74
N GLU A 21 16.77 -12.87 20.48
CA GLU A 21 17.64 -14.04 20.49
C GLU A 21 17.02 -15.09 21.41
N ALA A 22 15.95 -15.74 20.95
CA ALA A 22 15.53 -16.98 21.59
C ALA A 22 16.41 -18.11 21.08
N GLU A 23 16.99 -18.88 21.99
CA GLU A 23 17.82 -20.03 21.69
C GLU A 23 17.05 -21.31 22.02
N ARG A 24 17.11 -22.33 21.16
CA ARG A 24 16.50 -23.65 21.46
C ARG A 24 17.50 -24.75 21.12
N ARG A 25 17.95 -25.48 22.14
CA ARG A 25 18.97 -26.55 22.04
C ARG A 25 20.30 -26.07 21.45
N GLY A 26 20.87 -24.99 21.99
CA GLY A 26 22.20 -24.49 21.59
C GLY A 26 22.27 -23.96 20.16
N ARG A 27 21.13 -23.63 19.56
CA ARG A 27 21.04 -23.00 18.24
C ARG A 27 20.26 -21.70 18.34
N PRO A 28 20.82 -20.58 17.86
CA PRO A 28 20.10 -19.32 17.80
C PRO A 28 18.93 -19.49 16.83
N LEU A 29 17.71 -19.32 17.34
CA LEU A 29 16.55 -19.26 16.45
C LEU A 29 16.67 -17.94 15.68
N ARG A 30 16.72 -18.02 14.34
CA ARG A 30 16.53 -16.84 13.49
C ARG A 30 15.07 -16.38 13.62
N LEU A 31 14.76 -15.73 14.74
CA LEU A 31 13.46 -15.13 15.06
C LEU A 31 13.28 -13.74 14.44
N GLY A 32 14.25 -13.29 13.65
CA GLY A 32 14.21 -12.02 12.93
C GLY A 32 13.44 -12.13 11.62
N SER A 33 12.55 -11.18 11.37
CA SER A 33 11.99 -10.93 10.05
C SER A 33 13.13 -10.61 9.07
N ALA A 34 13.21 -11.33 7.93
CA ALA A 34 14.21 -11.05 6.89
C ALA A 34 14.10 -9.62 6.35
N LEU A 35 12.91 -9.02 6.38
CA LEU A 35 12.68 -7.63 6.06
C LEU A 35 13.35 -6.71 7.09
N PHE A 36 13.19 -6.99 8.38
CA PHE A 36 13.79 -6.19 9.45
C PHE A 36 15.32 -6.17 9.36
N ALA A 37 15.94 -7.34 9.18
CA ALA A 37 17.40 -7.44 9.00
C ALA A 37 17.89 -6.63 7.78
N ARG A 38 17.15 -6.68 6.66
CA ARG A 38 17.48 -5.88 5.47
C ARG A 38 17.30 -4.38 5.68
N LEU A 39 16.28 -3.96 6.42
CA LEU A 39 16.06 -2.55 6.74
C LEU A 39 17.13 -2.01 7.69
N GLN A 40 17.52 -2.80 8.70
CA GLN A 40 18.61 -2.44 9.61
C GLN A 40 19.94 -2.27 8.87
N ALA A 41 20.22 -3.12 7.87
CA ALA A 41 21.42 -3.03 7.06
C ALA A 41 21.54 -1.70 6.28
N MET A 42 20.45 -0.95 6.11
CA MET A 42 20.46 0.38 5.48
C MET A 42 21.03 1.48 6.41
N GLY A 43 21.32 1.18 7.68
CA GLY A 43 21.86 2.14 8.64
C GLY A 43 20.87 3.20 9.13
N LEU A 44 19.58 3.03 8.85
CA LEU A 44 18.51 3.91 9.32
C LEU A 44 17.95 3.40 10.66
N PRO A 45 17.44 4.28 11.55
CA PRO A 45 16.69 3.85 12.72
C PRO A 45 15.44 3.08 12.30
N VAL A 46 15.33 1.81 12.71
CA VAL A 46 14.18 0.95 12.41
C VAL A 46 13.56 0.50 13.72
N GLU A 47 12.26 0.76 13.88
CA GLU A 47 11.48 0.30 15.02
C GLU A 47 10.47 -0.76 14.59
N CYS A 48 10.23 -1.74 15.47
CA CYS A 48 9.17 -2.73 15.32
C CYS A 48 8.20 -2.65 16.50
N GLY A 49 6.93 -2.94 16.23
CA GLY A 49 5.88 -3.05 17.24
C GLY A 49 5.13 -4.35 17.13
N SER A 50 4.53 -4.79 18.23
CA SER A 50 3.59 -5.91 18.22
C SER A 50 2.19 -5.44 17.80
N GLY A 51 1.37 -6.34 17.27
CA GLY A 51 -0.03 -6.00 16.96
C GLY A 51 -0.84 -5.56 18.20
N GLY A 52 -0.46 -6.05 19.38
CA GLY A 52 -1.02 -5.60 20.66
C GLY A 52 -0.67 -4.15 20.98
N LEU A 53 0.60 -3.76 20.77
CA LEU A 53 1.05 -2.38 20.94
C LEU A 53 0.34 -1.44 19.96
N THR A 54 0.18 -1.85 18.70
CA THR A 54 -0.59 -1.08 17.71
C THR A 54 -2.03 -0.85 18.15
N LYS A 55 -2.69 -1.90 18.65
CA LYS A 55 -4.04 -1.79 19.19
C LYS A 55 -4.09 -0.84 20.39
N TYR A 56 -3.16 -0.97 21.33
CA TYR A 56 -3.06 -0.11 22.51
C TYR A 56 -2.87 1.37 22.14
N ASN A 57 -1.91 1.67 21.25
CA ASN A 57 -1.63 3.04 20.79
C ASN A 57 -2.84 3.67 20.10
N ARG A 58 -3.52 2.89 19.25
CA ARG A 58 -4.72 3.33 18.55
C ARG A 58 -5.88 3.60 19.52
N THR A 59 -6.11 2.72 20.49
CA THR A 59 -7.20 2.85 21.47
C THR A 59 -6.96 3.99 22.44
N THR A 60 -5.73 4.22 22.89
CA THR A 60 -5.38 5.34 23.79
C THR A 60 -5.52 6.72 23.13
N ARG A 61 -5.63 6.77 21.80
CA ARG A 61 -5.79 8.01 21.00
C ARG A 61 -7.18 8.11 20.36
N ASP A 62 -8.10 7.22 20.72
CA ASP A 62 -9.46 7.16 20.19
C ASP A 62 -9.54 7.10 18.65
N LEU A 63 -8.58 6.44 18.01
CA LEU A 63 -8.50 6.33 16.56
C LEU A 63 -9.28 5.11 16.02
N PRO A 64 -10.02 5.24 14.90
CA PRO A 64 -10.73 4.13 14.29
C PRO A 64 -9.75 3.10 13.71
N LYS A 65 -10.16 1.83 13.68
CA LYS A 65 -9.35 0.76 13.08
C LYS A 65 -9.37 0.88 11.56
N THR A 66 -8.28 1.36 10.98
CA THR A 66 -8.03 1.41 9.54
C THR A 66 -6.58 1.03 9.27
N HIS A 67 -6.27 0.53 8.07
CA HIS A 67 -4.90 0.11 7.75
C HIS A 67 -3.87 1.24 7.88
N TRP A 68 -4.25 2.47 7.53
CA TRP A 68 -3.33 3.61 7.60
C TRP A 68 -3.19 4.14 9.04
N CYS A 69 -4.25 4.11 9.86
CA CYS A 69 -4.16 4.43 11.28
C CYS A 69 -3.29 3.40 12.02
N ASP A 70 -3.45 2.11 11.71
CA ASP A 70 -2.64 1.05 12.31
C ASP A 70 -1.15 1.26 11.97
N ALA A 71 -0.83 1.65 10.73
CA ALA A 71 0.55 1.97 10.31
C ALA A 71 1.15 3.17 11.07
N ALA A 72 0.34 4.18 11.41
CA ALA A 72 0.78 5.33 12.20
C ALA A 72 1.00 5.02 13.69
N ASN A 73 0.48 3.89 14.20
CA ASN A 73 0.45 3.55 15.63
C ASN A 73 1.34 2.34 15.99
N VAL A 74 2.28 1.94 15.13
CA VAL A 74 3.04 0.68 15.30
C VAL A 74 3.98 0.70 16.51
N GLY A 75 4.79 1.76 16.66
CA GLY A 75 5.93 1.80 17.57
C GLY A 75 5.68 2.50 18.90
N LYS A 76 6.65 2.41 19.82
CA LYS A 76 6.72 3.22 21.04
C LYS A 76 7.02 4.69 20.74
N SER A 77 7.65 4.97 19.60
CA SER A 77 7.86 6.35 19.13
C SER A 77 6.57 7.09 18.75
N THR A 78 5.42 6.41 18.76
CA THR A 78 4.12 7.03 18.44
C THR A 78 3.85 8.18 19.44
N PRO A 79 3.70 9.43 18.98
CA PRO A 79 3.50 10.59 19.86
C PRO A 79 2.17 10.49 20.62
N PRO A 80 2.02 11.15 21.78
CA PRO A 80 0.80 11.08 22.59
C PRO A 80 -0.45 11.57 21.84
N VAL A 81 -0.28 12.52 20.92
CA VAL A 81 -1.34 13.05 20.06
C VAL A 81 -0.96 12.85 18.60
N LEU A 82 -1.90 12.34 17.80
CA LEU A 82 -1.79 12.22 16.35
C LEU A 82 -2.89 13.06 15.69
N SER A 83 -2.50 14.12 14.98
CA SER A 83 -3.44 14.92 14.18
C SER A 83 -3.77 14.19 12.89
N VAL A 84 -4.99 13.66 12.81
CA VAL A 84 -5.51 12.92 11.65
C VAL A 84 -6.53 13.71 10.83
N GLN A 85 -6.85 14.93 11.27
CA GLN A 85 -7.81 15.80 10.64
C GLN A 85 -7.35 16.18 9.22
N GLY A 86 -8.25 16.01 8.24
CA GLY A 86 -7.97 16.33 6.84
C GLY A 86 -7.07 15.32 6.11
N VAL A 87 -6.68 14.21 6.74
CA VAL A 87 -5.93 13.14 6.07
C VAL A 87 -6.86 12.42 5.10
N VAL A 88 -6.55 12.51 3.80
CA VAL A 88 -7.27 11.81 2.72
C VAL A 88 -6.36 10.67 2.22
N PRO A 89 -6.56 9.43 2.70
CA PRO A 89 -5.70 8.33 2.29
C PRO A 89 -5.90 7.99 0.80
N LEU A 90 -4.79 7.65 0.14
CA LEU A 90 -4.83 7.07 -1.19
C LEU A 90 -5.10 5.56 -1.07
N LEU A 91 -6.32 5.16 -1.43
CA LEU A 91 -6.70 3.76 -1.49
C LEU A 91 -6.12 3.12 -2.75
N ILE A 92 -5.27 2.12 -2.54
CA ILE A 92 -4.64 1.34 -3.60
C ILE A 92 -5.20 -0.09 -3.54
N LYS A 93 -5.88 -0.50 -4.61
CA LYS A 93 -6.43 -1.86 -4.73
C LYS A 93 -5.69 -2.62 -5.82
N ALA A 94 -5.17 -3.81 -5.48
CA ALA A 94 -4.64 -4.72 -6.49
C ALA A 94 -5.78 -5.24 -7.38
N THR A 95 -5.73 -4.93 -8.68
CA THR A 95 -6.71 -5.37 -9.70
C THR A 95 -6.11 -6.33 -10.73
N GLY A 96 -4.79 -6.47 -10.76
CA GLY A 96 -4.06 -7.40 -11.63
C GLY A 96 -3.88 -6.91 -13.07
N HIS A 97 -3.16 -7.70 -13.86
CA HIS A 97 -2.66 -7.32 -15.20
C HIS A 97 -3.55 -7.78 -16.37
N GLY A 98 -4.84 -8.03 -16.11
CA GLY A 98 -5.80 -8.57 -17.08
C GLY A 98 -5.96 -10.10 -16.99
N ARG A 99 -6.80 -10.66 -17.88
CA ARG A 99 -7.17 -12.10 -17.89
C ARG A 99 -6.54 -12.79 -19.09
N ARG A 100 -5.97 -13.99 -18.88
CA ARG A 100 -5.42 -14.85 -19.96
C ARG A 100 -6.50 -15.57 -20.80
N LYS A 101 -7.78 -15.49 -20.42
CA LYS A 101 -8.90 -16.07 -21.20
C LYS A 101 -9.12 -15.25 -22.48
N MET A 102 -8.71 -15.83 -23.60
CA MET A 102 -8.78 -15.23 -24.94
C MET A 102 -10.12 -15.46 -25.63
N CYS A 103 -10.78 -16.58 -25.37
CA CYS A 103 -12.14 -16.85 -25.88
C CYS A 103 -13.18 -16.41 -24.85
N VAL A 104 -14.07 -15.51 -25.23
CA VAL A 104 -15.31 -15.23 -24.50
C VAL A 104 -16.29 -16.33 -24.88
N THR A 105 -16.75 -17.08 -23.89
CA THR A 105 -17.73 -18.16 -24.05
C THR A 105 -19.12 -17.67 -23.65
N ASP A 106 -20.17 -18.33 -24.13
CA ASP A 106 -21.51 -18.17 -23.59
C ASP A 106 -21.66 -18.86 -22.22
N ALA A 107 -22.89 -18.91 -21.70
CA ALA A 107 -23.22 -19.56 -20.42
C ALA A 107 -23.01 -21.09 -20.46
N TYR A 108 -23.04 -21.71 -21.63
CA TYR A 108 -22.89 -23.15 -21.84
C TYR A 108 -21.45 -23.56 -22.20
N GLY A 109 -20.54 -22.59 -22.38
CA GLY A 109 -19.14 -22.83 -22.68
C GLY A 109 -18.77 -22.74 -24.17
N PHE A 110 -19.73 -22.47 -25.06
CA PHE A 110 -19.46 -22.36 -26.49
C PHE A 110 -18.74 -21.04 -26.83
N PRO A 111 -17.75 -21.05 -27.75
CA PRO A 111 -17.05 -19.84 -28.19
C PRO A 111 -17.99 -18.81 -28.81
N LYS A 112 -17.96 -17.57 -28.30
CA LYS A 112 -18.74 -16.45 -28.84
C LYS A 112 -17.86 -15.39 -29.50
N GLN A 113 -16.72 -15.08 -28.90
CA GLN A 113 -15.82 -14.06 -29.41
C GLN A 113 -14.38 -14.33 -28.99
N HIS A 114 -13.43 -14.15 -29.90
CA HIS A 114 -12.01 -14.17 -29.57
C HIS A 114 -11.48 -12.75 -29.39
N LYS A 115 -10.73 -12.54 -28.32
CA LYS A 115 -9.98 -11.31 -28.07
C LYS A 115 -8.72 -11.29 -28.93
N GLU A 116 -8.32 -10.11 -29.35
CA GLU A 116 -7.02 -9.94 -29.99
C GLU A 116 -5.87 -10.21 -29.01
N ARG A 117 -4.79 -10.80 -29.53
CA ARG A 117 -3.57 -11.07 -28.75
C ARG A 117 -2.78 -9.78 -28.45
N LYS A 118 -3.01 -8.72 -29.22
CA LYS A 118 -2.32 -7.43 -29.04
C LYS A 118 -2.92 -6.71 -27.82
N GLY A 119 -2.15 -6.59 -26.75
CA GLY A 119 -2.59 -5.92 -25.52
C GLY A 119 -2.61 -4.39 -25.57
N SER A 120 -2.11 -3.80 -26.65
CA SER A 120 -1.97 -2.36 -26.84
C SER A 120 -2.44 -1.91 -28.22
N PHE A 121 -2.95 -0.69 -28.32
CA PHE A 121 -3.40 -0.08 -29.57
C PHE A 121 -3.05 1.42 -29.55
N LEU A 122 -2.49 1.95 -30.65
CA LEU A 122 -2.05 3.35 -30.78
C LEU A 122 -1.18 3.86 -29.61
N GLY A 123 -0.32 2.99 -29.05
CA GLY A 123 0.57 3.34 -27.93
C GLY A 123 -0.08 3.37 -26.54
N TYR A 124 -1.33 2.92 -26.43
CA TYR A 124 -2.07 2.81 -25.17
C TYR A 124 -2.32 1.35 -24.80
N ARG A 125 -2.57 1.07 -23.52
CA ARG A 125 -3.00 -0.23 -22.99
C ARG A 125 -4.29 -0.09 -22.17
N THR A 126 -5.14 -1.12 -22.20
CA THR A 126 -6.30 -1.19 -21.29
C THR A 126 -5.83 -1.12 -19.84
N GLY A 127 -6.40 -0.19 -19.08
CA GLY A 127 -6.06 0.07 -17.70
C GLY A 127 -5.14 1.28 -17.49
N ASP A 128 -4.57 1.86 -18.56
CA ASP A 128 -3.83 3.12 -18.48
C ASP A 128 -4.74 4.23 -17.94
N VAL A 129 -4.18 5.11 -17.11
CA VAL A 129 -4.88 6.30 -16.62
C VAL A 129 -4.57 7.46 -17.56
N VAL A 130 -5.60 8.09 -18.09
CA VAL A 130 -5.47 9.21 -19.02
C VAL A 130 -6.27 10.41 -18.54
N LYS A 131 -5.83 11.61 -18.95
CA LYS A 131 -6.61 12.84 -18.93
C LYS A 131 -6.99 13.16 -20.37
N ALA A 132 -8.28 13.19 -20.64
CA ALA A 132 -8.83 13.55 -21.94
C ALA A 132 -9.37 14.98 -21.91
N ILE A 133 -8.85 15.85 -22.79
CA ILE A 133 -9.29 17.24 -22.92
C ILE A 133 -10.02 17.34 -24.26
N THR A 134 -11.35 17.40 -24.20
CA THR A 134 -12.21 17.45 -25.39
C THR A 134 -12.98 18.77 -25.44
N PRO A 135 -13.51 19.17 -26.61
CA PRO A 135 -14.40 20.34 -26.69
C PRO A 135 -15.64 20.25 -25.78
N LYS A 136 -16.05 19.03 -25.41
CA LYS A 136 -17.21 18.75 -24.55
C LYS A 136 -16.85 18.69 -23.05
N GLY A 137 -15.61 18.96 -22.69
CA GLY A 137 -15.12 18.96 -21.32
C GLY A 137 -13.87 18.08 -21.10
N THR A 138 -13.40 18.11 -19.86
CA THR A 138 -12.23 17.36 -19.40
C THR A 138 -12.65 16.13 -18.61
N PHE A 139 -12.06 14.99 -18.93
CA PHE A 139 -12.34 13.71 -18.29
C PHE A 139 -11.04 13.05 -17.84
N GLN A 140 -11.06 12.35 -16.72
CA GLN A 140 -9.91 11.60 -16.24
C GLN A 140 -10.35 10.23 -15.76
N GLY A 141 -9.52 9.21 -16.01
CA GLY A 141 -9.78 7.86 -15.54
C GLY A 141 -9.04 6.80 -16.34
N ARG A 142 -9.38 5.54 -16.05
CA ARG A 142 -8.82 4.39 -16.74
C ARG A 142 -9.50 4.16 -18.08
N ILE A 143 -8.71 3.87 -19.11
CA ILE A 143 -9.23 3.53 -20.43
C ILE A 143 -9.41 2.03 -20.61
N ALA A 144 -10.41 1.66 -21.41
CA ALA A 144 -10.51 0.33 -21.99
C ALA A 144 -10.41 0.42 -23.50
N ILE A 145 -9.46 -0.32 -24.06
CA ILE A 145 -9.24 -0.38 -25.50
C ILE A 145 -10.28 -1.31 -26.12
N ARG A 146 -10.97 -0.78 -27.11
CA ARG A 146 -11.64 -1.54 -28.16
C ARG A 146 -10.76 -1.32 -29.38
N HIS A 147 -10.41 -2.34 -30.15
CA HIS A 147 -9.48 -2.27 -31.29
C HIS A 147 -10.07 -1.46 -32.47
N ARG A 148 -10.32 -0.18 -32.21
CA ARG A 148 -10.88 0.88 -33.04
C ARG A 148 -10.26 2.19 -32.54
N PRO A 149 -10.22 3.26 -33.34
CA PRO A 149 -9.60 4.54 -32.96
C PRO A 149 -10.45 5.34 -31.93
N SER A 150 -11.11 4.65 -31.00
CA SER A 150 -11.82 5.26 -29.87
C SER A 150 -11.72 4.35 -28.64
N PHE A 151 -11.32 4.95 -27.52
CA PHE A 151 -11.14 4.25 -26.26
C PHE A 151 -12.23 4.62 -25.27
N ARG A 152 -12.70 3.61 -24.53
CA ARG A 152 -13.74 3.81 -23.53
C ARG A 152 -13.12 4.39 -22.28
N LEU A 153 -13.53 5.61 -21.92
CA LEU A 153 -13.21 6.30 -20.68
C LEU A 153 -14.49 6.44 -19.84
N GLY A 154 -14.65 5.57 -18.84
CA GLY A 154 -15.88 5.46 -18.06
C GLY A 154 -17.08 5.08 -18.95
N LYS A 155 -18.01 6.03 -19.12
CA LYS A 155 -19.22 5.86 -19.95
C LYS A 155 -19.09 6.43 -21.37
N ARG A 156 -17.95 7.01 -21.74
CA ARG A 156 -17.74 7.73 -23.00
C ARG A 156 -16.69 7.02 -23.85
N ASP A 157 -16.80 7.13 -25.17
CA ASP A 157 -15.74 6.76 -26.10
C ASP A 157 -15.06 8.04 -26.61
N ILE A 158 -13.75 8.13 -26.48
CA ILE A 158 -12.97 9.32 -26.85
C ILE A 158 -11.84 8.91 -27.78
N HIS A 159 -11.56 9.74 -28.80
CA HIS A 159 -10.46 9.53 -29.74
C HIS A 159 -9.11 9.80 -29.04
N PRO A 160 -8.08 8.97 -29.24
CA PRO A 160 -6.78 9.10 -28.58
C PRO A 160 -6.05 10.43 -28.81
N LYS A 161 -6.39 11.15 -29.91
CA LYS A 161 -5.92 12.53 -30.16
C LYS A 161 -6.17 13.49 -29.00
N TYR A 162 -7.27 13.29 -28.26
CA TYR A 162 -7.65 14.16 -27.14
C TYR A 162 -7.14 13.63 -25.78
N MET A 163 -6.35 12.56 -25.77
CA MET A 163 -5.91 11.89 -24.54
C MET A 163 -4.45 12.15 -24.25
N HIS A 164 -4.15 12.37 -22.98
CA HIS A 164 -2.81 12.42 -22.43
C HIS A 164 -2.68 11.34 -21.35
N ARG A 165 -1.73 10.41 -21.52
CA ARG A 165 -1.47 9.36 -20.54
C ARG A 165 -0.81 9.97 -19.30
N LEU A 166 -1.42 9.75 -18.14
CA LEU A 166 -0.89 10.15 -16.83
C LEU A 166 -0.13 9.00 -16.17
N HIS A 167 -0.63 7.77 -16.29
CA HIS A 167 -0.06 6.60 -15.65
C HIS A 167 -0.25 5.36 -16.52
N ARG A 168 0.74 4.46 -16.53
CA ARG A 168 0.64 3.18 -17.24
C ARG A 168 -0.14 2.16 -16.39
N ALA A 169 -0.78 1.20 -17.05
CA ALA A 169 -1.40 0.08 -16.34
C ALA A 169 -0.34 -0.74 -15.59
N ASP A 170 -0.40 -0.71 -14.26
CA ASP A 170 0.53 -1.34 -13.32
C ASP A 170 -0.14 -2.41 -12.44
N GLY A 171 -1.40 -2.72 -12.72
CA GLY A 171 -2.18 -3.71 -11.99
C GLY A 171 -2.84 -3.18 -10.72
N TYR A 172 -2.73 -1.88 -10.42
CA TYR A 172 -3.38 -1.27 -9.28
C TYR A 172 -4.49 -0.31 -9.71
N GLU A 173 -5.44 -0.09 -8.80
CA GLU A 173 -6.47 0.93 -8.91
C GLU A 173 -6.29 1.92 -7.77
N TYR A 174 -6.36 3.20 -8.09
CA TYR A 174 -6.11 4.31 -7.18
C TYR A 174 -7.39 5.11 -6.96
N LYS A 175 -7.75 5.33 -5.70
CA LYS A 175 -8.91 6.16 -5.31
C LYS A 175 -8.53 7.04 -4.14
N GLN A 176 -8.98 8.29 -4.17
CA GLN A 176 -8.95 9.15 -2.99
C GLN A 176 -10.35 9.11 -2.38
N GLU A 177 -10.46 8.65 -1.14
CA GLU A 177 -11.69 8.74 -0.37
C GLU A 177 -11.53 9.92 0.59
N ARG A 178 -12.33 10.97 0.40
CA ARG A 178 -12.45 12.00 1.42
C ARG A 178 -13.19 11.35 2.59
N SER A 179 -12.49 11.09 3.68
CA SER A 179 -13.12 10.82 4.96
C SER A 179 -13.99 12.03 5.29
N ALA A 180 -15.30 11.80 5.37
CA ALA A 180 -16.31 12.80 5.72
C ALA A 180 -16.10 13.34 7.13
#